data_AF-K1YB70-F1
#
_entry.id   AF-K1YB70-F1
#
_cell.length_a   1.000
_cell.length_b   1.000
_cell.length_c   1.000
_cell.angle_alpha   90.00
_cell.angle_beta   90.00
_cell.angle_gamma   90.00
#
_symmetry.space_group_name_H-M   'P 1'
#
loop_
_entity.id
_entity.type
_entity.pdbx_description
1 polymer ?
#
loop_
_entity_poly.entity_id
_entity_poly.type
_entity_poly.pdbx_seq_one_letter_code
_entity_poly.pdbx_strand_id
1 'polypeptide(L)'
;MPITPLHFGLLAPINHAAATRVGTLSFILVNLWIDSLSIMAWLDGLPLPSHDEANHTYFGAFVLSTIIAAVGVRSWRWVMGAYFGGFSHILLDSLVHPEMNPMHPTMGNPFYMGWMEPLSVALVPLTAWFIVHSVSCTLGWVRKRQEAVRARTQEPNA
;
A
#
# COMPACT_ATOMS: atom_id res chain seq x y z
N MET A 1 -12.09 -11.69 2.96
CA MET A 1 -11.18 -10.56 3.26
C MET A 1 -9.79 -10.97 2.79
N PRO A 2 -9.23 -10.43 1.70
CA PRO A 2 -7.80 -10.18 1.68
C PRO A 2 -7.60 -8.89 2.48
N ILE A 3 -7.01 -9.02 3.66
CA ILE A 3 -6.65 -7.89 4.52
C ILE A 3 -5.69 -7.00 3.70
N THR A 4 -5.79 -5.68 3.83
CA THR A 4 -4.91 -4.62 3.28
C THR A 4 -3.41 -4.98 3.15
N PRO A 5 -2.79 -5.81 4.01
CA PRO A 5 -1.43 -6.29 3.80
C PRO A 5 -1.18 -7.01 2.48
N LEU A 6 -2.15 -7.73 1.90
CA LEU A 6 -1.91 -8.50 0.67
C LEU A 6 -1.63 -7.60 -0.54
N HIS A 7 -2.22 -6.40 -0.57
CA HIS A 7 -1.93 -5.40 -1.60
C HIS A 7 -0.49 -4.89 -1.53
N PHE A 8 0.13 -4.90 -0.35
CA PHE A 8 1.56 -4.62 -0.20
C PHE A 8 2.45 -5.69 -0.84
N GLY A 9 1.94 -6.91 -1.05
CA GLY A 9 2.62 -7.95 -1.80
C GLY A 9 2.99 -7.52 -3.21
N LEU A 10 2.18 -6.67 -3.85
CA LEU A 10 2.50 -6.10 -5.17
C LEU A 10 3.63 -5.06 -5.09
N LEU A 11 3.77 -4.37 -3.95
CA LEU A 11 4.86 -3.43 -3.75
C LEU A 11 6.21 -4.14 -3.67
N ALA A 12 6.27 -5.42 -3.28
CA ALA A 12 7.53 -6.17 -3.17
C ALA A 12 8.31 -6.25 -4.50
N PRO A 13 7.75 -6.76 -5.61
CA PRO A 13 8.42 -6.75 -6.90
C PRO A 13 8.61 -5.33 -7.47
N ILE A 14 7.67 -4.42 -7.25
CA ILE A 14 7.79 -3.02 -7.71
C ILE A 14 8.95 -2.32 -7.01
N ASN A 15 9.12 -2.52 -5.70
CA ASN A 15 10.23 -1.96 -4.96
C ASN A 15 11.55 -2.62 -5.36
N HIS A 16 11.56 -3.91 -5.68
CA HIS A 16 12.77 -4.57 -6.17
C HIS A 16 13.20 -4.06 -7.57
N ALA A 17 12.26 -3.98 -8.53
CA ALA A 17 12.55 -3.61 -9.91
C ALA A 17 12.62 -2.08 -10.14
N ALA A 18 11.90 -1.31 -9.33
CA ALA A 18 11.68 0.12 -9.53
C ALA A 18 11.76 0.92 -8.22
N ALA A 19 12.57 0.48 -7.25
CA ALA A 19 12.80 1.15 -5.96
C ALA A 19 13.05 2.66 -6.07
N THR A 20 13.76 3.08 -7.12
CA THR A 20 14.11 4.49 -7.36
C THR A 20 12.99 5.30 -7.98
N ARG A 21 11.90 4.68 -8.42
CA ARG A 21 10.79 5.32 -9.16
C ARG A 21 9.47 5.34 -8.42
N VAL A 22 9.24 4.42 -7.48
CA VAL A 22 7.97 4.32 -6.74
C VAL A 22 8.21 4.54 -5.24
N GLY A 23 7.45 5.45 -4.65
CA GLY A 23 7.53 5.80 -3.24
C GLY A 23 6.78 4.79 -2.38
N THR A 24 7.52 4.02 -1.60
CA THR A 24 6.99 3.00 -0.66
C THR A 24 5.99 3.60 0.32
N LEU A 25 6.31 4.75 0.93
CA LEU A 25 5.46 5.35 1.96
C LEU A 25 4.13 5.85 1.40
N SER A 26 4.15 6.60 0.30
CA SER A 26 2.93 7.05 -0.41
C SER A 26 2.05 5.89 -0.88
N PHE A 27 2.68 4.78 -1.32
CA PHE A 27 1.96 3.56 -1.70
C PHE A 27 1.24 2.94 -0.50
N ILE A 28 1.93 2.81 0.63
CA ILE A 28 1.32 2.27 1.86
C ILE A 28 0.19 3.18 2.34
N LEU A 29 0.43 4.50 2.37
CA LEU A 29 -0.54 5.46 2.88
C LEU A 29 -1.86 5.45 2.10
N VAL A 30 -1.82 5.41 0.77
CA VAL A 30 -3.05 5.39 -0.03
C VAL A 30 -3.82 4.09 0.16
N ASN A 31 -3.14 2.94 0.28
CA ASN A 31 -3.79 1.64 0.53
C ASN A 31 -4.45 1.61 1.91
N LEU A 32 -3.77 2.14 2.95
CA LEU A 32 -4.35 2.27 4.28
C LEU A 32 -5.55 3.23 4.30
N TRP A 33 -5.53 4.27 3.46
CA TRP A 33 -6.64 5.21 3.38
C TRP A 33 -7.87 4.60 2.72
N ILE A 34 -7.68 3.87 1.61
CA ILE A 34 -8.79 3.19 0.91
C ILE A 34 -9.51 2.24 1.87
N ASP A 35 -8.76 1.45 2.64
CA ASP A 35 -9.32 0.49 3.61
C ASP A 35 -9.61 1.06 5.00
N SER A 36 -9.52 2.39 5.18
CA SER A 36 -9.62 2.99 6.52
C SER A 36 -10.93 2.63 7.24
N LEU A 37 -12.07 2.57 6.52
CA LEU A 37 -13.37 2.16 7.07
C LEU A 37 -13.35 0.70 7.52
N SER A 38 -12.84 -0.21 6.68
CA SER A 38 -12.68 -1.63 7.02
C SER A 38 -11.76 -1.84 8.22
N ILE A 39 -10.66 -1.09 8.30
CA ILE A 39 -9.72 -1.14 9.43
C ILE A 39 -10.40 -0.65 10.71
N MET A 40 -11.12 0.47 10.67
CA MET A 40 -11.84 1.00 11.83
C MET A 40 -12.94 0.04 12.29
N ALA A 41 -13.76 -0.47 11.36
CA ALA A 41 -14.81 -1.43 11.68
C ALA A 41 -14.24 -2.70 12.34
N TRP A 42 -13.10 -3.21 11.85
CA TRP A 42 -12.42 -4.33 12.46
C TRP A 42 -11.93 -4.02 13.89
N LEU A 43 -11.31 -2.85 14.09
CA LEU A 43 -10.82 -2.41 15.41
C LEU A 43 -11.96 -2.25 16.43
N ASP A 44 -13.12 -1.79 15.98
CA ASP A 44 -14.31 -1.59 16.81
C ASP A 44 -15.13 -2.88 17.00
N GLY A 45 -14.71 -4.00 16.39
CA GLY A 45 -15.43 -5.28 16.44
C GLY A 45 -16.77 -5.26 15.69
N LEU A 46 -16.95 -4.32 14.77
CA LEU A 46 -18.14 -4.16 13.95
C LEU A 46 -18.10 -5.09 12.71
N PRO A 47 -19.26 -5.38 12.09
CA PRO A 47 -19.29 -6.03 10.79
C PRO A 47 -18.48 -5.23 9.78
N LEU A 48 -17.68 -5.91 8.98
CA LEU A 48 -16.91 -5.24 7.93
C LEU A 48 -17.86 -4.68 6.86
N PRO A 49 -17.56 -3.47 6.34
CA PRO A 49 -18.33 -2.91 5.25
C PRO A 49 -18.20 -3.77 3.98
N SER A 50 -19.18 -3.64 3.11
CA SER A 50 -19.13 -4.16 1.74
C SER A 50 -18.16 -3.33 0.89
N HIS A 51 -17.55 -3.93 -0.12
CA HIS A 51 -16.65 -3.22 -1.06
C HIS A 51 -17.42 -2.43 -2.15
N ASP A 52 -18.69 -2.12 -1.91
CA ASP A 52 -19.53 -1.28 -2.79
C ASP A 52 -19.41 0.23 -2.46
N GLU A 53 -18.58 0.57 -1.48
CA GLU A 53 -18.29 1.93 -1.07
C GLU A 53 -17.61 2.76 -2.17
N ALA A 54 -17.84 4.08 -2.13
CA ALA A 54 -17.28 5.02 -3.11
C ALA A 54 -15.74 5.02 -3.18
N ASN A 55 -15.06 4.61 -2.11
CA ASN A 55 -13.60 4.57 -2.04
C ASN A 55 -13.01 3.40 -2.84
N HIS A 56 -13.76 2.30 -2.99
CA HIS A 56 -13.37 1.10 -3.74
C HIS A 56 -13.75 1.19 -5.24
N THR A 57 -13.64 2.41 -5.78
CA THR A 57 -13.87 2.72 -7.20
C THR A 57 -12.61 3.33 -7.80
N TYR A 58 -12.38 3.18 -9.11
CA TYR A 58 -11.23 3.84 -9.76
C TYR A 58 -11.28 5.36 -9.62
N PHE A 59 -12.49 5.93 -9.61
CA PHE A 59 -12.67 7.37 -9.38
C PHE A 59 -12.31 7.76 -7.94
N GLY A 60 -12.79 7.02 -6.95
CA GLY A 60 -12.45 7.21 -5.54
C GLY A 60 -10.95 7.08 -5.29
N ALA A 61 -10.34 6.02 -5.83
CA ALA A 61 -8.90 5.82 -5.78
C ALA A 61 -8.14 6.95 -6.47
N PHE A 62 -8.59 7.45 -7.62
CA PHE A 62 -7.97 8.61 -8.27
C PHE A 62 -8.00 9.85 -7.38
N VAL A 63 -9.13 10.16 -6.73
CA VAL A 63 -9.26 11.31 -5.82
C VAL A 63 -8.32 11.14 -4.62
N LEU A 64 -8.36 9.99 -3.95
CA LEU A 64 -7.51 9.71 -2.78
C LEU A 64 -6.02 9.71 -3.14
N SER A 65 -5.63 9.06 -4.23
CA SER A 65 -4.26 9.10 -4.75
C SER A 65 -3.82 10.53 -5.06
N THR A 66 -4.70 11.38 -5.61
CA THR A 66 -4.39 12.79 -5.89
C THR A 66 -4.17 13.59 -4.61
N ILE A 67 -4.99 13.37 -3.57
CA ILE A 67 -4.82 13.99 -2.25
C ILE A 67 -3.47 13.60 -1.64
N ILE A 68 -3.15 12.31 -1.62
CA ILE A 68 -1.85 11.83 -1.11
C ILE A 68 -0.72 12.38 -1.98
N ALA A 69 -0.82 12.34 -3.30
CA ALA A 69 0.19 12.82 -4.23
C ALA A 69 0.49 14.32 -4.03
N ALA A 70 -0.52 15.14 -3.76
CA ALA A 70 -0.39 16.58 -3.53
C ALA A 70 0.55 16.91 -2.36
N VAL A 71 0.53 16.11 -1.28
CA VAL A 71 1.42 16.28 -0.11
C VAL A 71 2.90 16.23 -0.50
N GLY A 72 3.24 15.42 -1.49
CA GLY A 72 4.61 15.20 -1.95
C GLY A 72 4.81 15.53 -3.42
N VAL A 73 4.06 16.50 -3.98
CA VAL A 73 4.00 16.78 -5.44
C VAL A 73 5.36 17.02 -6.10
N ARG A 74 6.34 17.53 -5.34
CA ARG A 74 7.72 17.75 -5.83
C ARG A 74 8.54 16.46 -6.00
N SER A 75 8.06 15.34 -5.47
CA SER A 75 8.74 14.04 -5.55
C SER A 75 8.00 13.15 -6.52
N TRP A 76 8.57 12.94 -7.72
CA TRP A 76 8.03 12.00 -8.70
C TRP A 76 7.78 10.62 -8.10
N ARG A 77 8.71 10.15 -7.26
CA ARG A 77 8.58 8.85 -6.56
C ARG A 77 7.32 8.79 -5.71
N TRP A 78 7.06 9.86 -4.96
CA TRP A 78 5.88 9.96 -4.10
C TRP A 78 4.59 9.91 -4.91
N VAL A 79 4.52 10.74 -5.97
CA VAL A 79 3.36 10.78 -6.87
C VAL A 79 3.10 9.40 -7.47
N MET A 80 4.14 8.75 -8.01
CA MET A 80 4.00 7.40 -8.58
C MET A 80 3.58 6.38 -7.53
N GLY A 81 4.10 6.47 -6.30
CA GLY A 81 3.70 5.59 -5.21
C GLY A 81 2.22 5.71 -4.87
N ALA A 82 1.68 6.93 -4.80
CA ALA A 82 0.28 7.18 -4.53
C ALA A 82 -0.64 6.64 -5.64
N TYR A 83 -0.31 6.86 -6.91
CA TYR A 83 -1.14 6.36 -8.01
C TYR A 83 -1.02 4.85 -8.20
N PHE A 84 0.19 4.28 -8.18
CA PHE A 84 0.34 2.83 -8.26
C PHE A 84 -0.35 2.13 -7.08
N GLY A 85 -0.23 2.68 -5.87
CA GLY A 85 -0.90 2.16 -4.68
C GLY A 85 -2.41 2.12 -4.86
N GLY A 86 -3.04 3.25 -5.15
CA GLY A 86 -4.50 3.32 -5.26
C GLY A 86 -5.07 2.47 -6.40
N PHE A 87 -4.48 2.54 -7.59
CA PHE A 87 -5.00 1.81 -8.75
C PHE A 87 -4.79 0.30 -8.63
N SER A 88 -3.63 -0.12 -8.12
CA SER A 88 -3.38 -1.54 -7.90
C SER A 88 -4.27 -2.13 -6.81
N HIS A 89 -4.63 -1.34 -5.80
CA HIS A 89 -5.56 -1.74 -4.76
C HIS A 89 -6.92 -2.11 -5.35
N ILE A 90 -7.54 -1.19 -6.08
CA ILE A 90 -8.85 -1.42 -6.74
C ILE A 90 -8.78 -2.59 -7.71
N LEU A 91 -7.70 -2.70 -8.49
CA LEU A 91 -7.53 -3.81 -9.42
C LEU A 91 -7.51 -5.15 -8.69
N LEU A 92 -6.69 -5.29 -7.65
CA LEU A 92 -6.56 -6.55 -6.90
C LEU A 92 -7.88 -6.94 -6.22
N ASP A 93 -8.58 -5.99 -5.60
CA ASP A 93 -9.88 -6.29 -5.00
C ASP A 93 -10.90 -6.65 -6.06
N SER A 94 -10.88 -5.99 -7.22
CA SER A 94 -11.83 -6.28 -8.30
C SER A 94 -11.67 -7.69 -8.87
N LEU A 95 -10.50 -8.32 -8.75
CA LEU A 95 -10.32 -9.72 -9.15
C LEU A 95 -10.98 -10.71 -8.17
N VAL A 96 -11.26 -10.26 -6.95
CA VAL A 96 -11.57 -11.10 -5.79
C VAL A 96 -12.99 -10.88 -5.25
N HIS A 97 -13.52 -9.67 -5.37
CA HIS A 97 -14.78 -9.25 -4.74
C HIS A 97 -15.90 -9.10 -5.77
N PRO A 98 -16.90 -10.00 -5.82
CA PRO A 98 -18.00 -9.90 -6.78
C PRO A 98 -18.90 -8.68 -6.54
N GLU A 99 -18.97 -8.19 -5.30
CA GLU A 99 -19.80 -7.06 -4.88
C GLU A 99 -19.22 -5.69 -5.26
N MET A 100 -17.95 -5.63 -5.63
CA MET A 100 -17.31 -4.36 -5.98
C MET A 100 -17.96 -3.69 -7.19
N ASN A 101 -17.85 -2.38 -7.24
CA ASN A 101 -18.19 -1.61 -8.42
C ASN A 101 -17.05 -0.67 -8.85
N PRO A 102 -15.98 -1.21 -9.45
CA PRO A 102 -14.77 -0.45 -9.73
C PRO A 102 -15.01 0.70 -10.73
N MET A 103 -16.03 0.57 -11.58
CA MET A 103 -16.40 1.52 -12.64
C MET A 103 -17.68 2.31 -12.31
N HIS A 104 -18.08 2.39 -11.04
CA HIS A 104 -19.25 3.15 -10.62
C HIS A 104 -19.29 4.56 -11.27
N PRO A 105 -20.42 5.01 -11.85
CA PRO A 105 -21.78 4.47 -11.70
C PRO A 105 -22.17 3.34 -12.65
N THR A 106 -21.26 2.87 -13.50
CA THR A 106 -21.52 1.66 -14.30
C THR A 106 -21.81 0.49 -13.37
N MET A 107 -22.71 -0.43 -13.71
CA MET A 107 -23.13 -1.49 -12.78
C MET A 107 -22.18 -2.69 -12.81
N GLY A 108 -21.76 -3.14 -11.61
CA GLY A 108 -21.10 -4.43 -11.38
C GLY A 108 -19.57 -4.43 -11.51
N ASN A 109 -18.99 -5.61 -11.32
CA ASN A 109 -17.55 -5.85 -11.41
C ASN A 109 -17.18 -6.62 -12.69
N PRO A 110 -16.69 -5.96 -13.75
CA PRO A 110 -16.28 -6.64 -14.99
C PRO A 110 -14.98 -7.44 -14.85
N PHE A 111 -14.22 -7.22 -13.77
CA PHE A 111 -12.91 -7.85 -13.55
C PHE A 111 -12.98 -9.04 -12.60
N TYR A 112 -14.15 -9.37 -12.06
CA TYR A 112 -14.28 -10.46 -11.11
C TYR A 112 -13.89 -11.81 -11.74
N MET A 113 -12.90 -12.47 -11.14
CA MET A 113 -12.42 -13.79 -11.57
C MET A 113 -12.46 -14.84 -10.45
N GLY A 114 -12.89 -14.47 -9.24
CA GLY A 114 -12.88 -15.37 -8.08
C GLY A 114 -11.47 -15.76 -7.63
N TRP A 115 -10.47 -14.91 -7.88
CA TRP A 115 -9.04 -15.22 -7.68
C TRP A 115 -8.55 -15.08 -6.24
N MET A 116 -9.46 -15.16 -5.25
CA MET A 116 -9.13 -15.01 -3.83
C MET A 116 -7.95 -15.90 -3.41
N GLU A 117 -8.06 -17.21 -3.67
CA GLU A 117 -7.04 -18.19 -3.28
C GLU A 117 -5.72 -18.01 -4.03
N PRO A 118 -5.66 -18.01 -5.38
CA PRO A 118 -4.38 -17.89 -6.09
C PRO A 118 -3.66 -16.56 -5.81
N LEU A 119 -4.40 -15.44 -5.70
CA LEU A 119 -3.81 -14.16 -5.34
C LEU A 119 -3.27 -14.19 -3.91
N SER A 120 -4.00 -14.77 -2.96
CA SER A 120 -3.51 -14.89 -1.58
C SER A 120 -2.24 -15.73 -1.50
N VAL A 121 -2.20 -16.90 -2.16
CA VAL A 121 -1.02 -17.77 -2.20
C VAL A 121 0.21 -17.06 -2.76
N ALA A 122 0.04 -16.22 -3.79
CA ALA A 122 1.13 -15.45 -4.37
C ALA A 122 1.53 -14.22 -3.53
N LEU A 123 0.56 -13.47 -3.00
CA LEU A 123 0.80 -12.19 -2.33
C LEU A 123 1.26 -12.34 -0.88
N VAL A 124 0.87 -13.39 -0.17
CA VAL A 124 1.34 -13.66 1.21
C VAL A 124 2.87 -13.71 1.30
N PRO A 125 3.59 -14.57 0.54
CA PRO A 125 5.05 -14.64 0.65
C PRO A 125 5.73 -13.35 0.20
N LEU A 126 5.18 -12.66 -0.79
CA LEU A 126 5.69 -11.35 -1.24
C LEU A 126 5.53 -10.28 -0.15
N THR A 127 4.39 -10.26 0.52
CA THR A 127 4.11 -9.35 1.65
C THR A 127 5.06 -9.65 2.81
N ALA A 128 5.23 -10.93 3.17
CA ALA A 128 6.15 -11.35 4.22
C ALA A 128 7.59 -10.93 3.89
N TRP A 129 8.04 -11.17 2.66
CA TRP A 129 9.35 -10.73 2.19
C TRP A 129 9.51 -9.21 2.25
N PHE A 130 8.51 -8.45 1.80
CA PHE A 130 8.51 -6.99 1.84
C PHE A 130 8.62 -6.44 3.28
N ILE A 131 7.90 -7.04 4.22
CA ILE A 131 7.98 -6.70 5.65
C ILE A 131 9.40 -6.96 6.17
N VAL A 132 9.93 -8.16 5.96
CA VAL A 132 11.30 -8.52 6.40
C VAL A 132 12.34 -7.58 5.81
N HIS A 133 12.23 -7.27 4.52
CA HIS A 133 13.12 -6.33 3.84
C HIS A 133 13.05 -4.92 4.46
N SER A 134 11.84 -4.40 4.65
CA SER A 134 11.61 -3.07 5.22
C SER A 134 12.15 -2.95 6.65
N VAL A 135 11.92 -3.98 7.48
CA VAL A 135 12.47 -4.06 8.84
C VAL A 135 13.99 -4.12 8.81
N SER A 136 14.57 -4.97 7.97
CA SER A 136 16.03 -5.14 7.85
C SER A 136 16.73 -3.84 7.43
N CYS A 137 16.18 -3.15 6.42
CA CYS A 137 16.69 -1.86 5.97
C CYS A 137 16.59 -0.78 7.05
N THR A 138 15.46 -0.72 7.76
CA THR A 138 15.24 0.24 8.84
C THR A 138 16.23 0.02 10.00
N LEU A 139 16.38 -1.23 10.45
CA LEU A 139 17.35 -1.59 11.49
C LEU A 139 18.79 -1.26 11.08
N GLY A 140 19.17 -1.55 9.84
CA GLY A 140 20.49 -1.20 9.29
C GLY A 140 20.73 0.31 9.27
N TRP A 141 19.73 1.11 8.91
CA TRP A 141 19.80 2.57 8.95
C TRP A 141 19.96 3.11 10.36
N VAL A 142 19.18 2.59 11.32
CA VAL A 142 19.27 2.97 12.75
C VAL A 142 20.68 2.69 13.29
N ARG A 143 21.24 1.50 13.02
CA ARG A 143 22.58 1.13 13.46
C ARG A 143 23.65 2.09 12.94
N LYS A 144 23.64 2.38 11.64
CA LYS A 144 24.58 3.35 11.02
C LYS A 144 24.46 4.75 11.62
N ARG A 145 23.24 5.20 11.91
CA ARG A 145 23.00 6.48 12.58
C ARG A 145 23.58 6.51 13.99
N GLN A 146 23.39 5.43 14.77
CA GLN A 146 23.94 5.31 16.11
C GLN A 146 25.48 5.31 16.10
N GLU A 147 26.10 4.59 15.17
CA GLU A 147 27.56 4.58 14.98
C GLU A 147 28.09 5.98 14.65
N ALA A 148 27.43 6.71 13.74
CA ALA A 148 27.82 8.07 13.38
C ALA A 148 27.69 9.06 14.56
N VAL A 149 26.67 8.90 15.41
CA VAL A 149 26.51 9.71 16.63
C VAL A 149 27.62 9.39 17.63
N ARG A 150 27.93 8.10 17.85
CA ARG A 150 29.00 7.68 18.77
C ARG A 150 30.37 8.21 18.34
N ALA A 151 30.69 8.16 17.05
CA ALA A 151 31.94 8.68 16.51
C ALA A 151 32.11 10.19 16.77
N ARG A 152 31.05 10.99 16.58
CA ARG A 152 31.07 12.44 16.86
C ARG A 152 31.26 12.77 18.34
N THR A 153 30.69 11.97 19.24
CA THR A 153 30.88 12.15 20.69
C THR A 153 32.27 11.72 21.18
N GLN A 154 33.02 10.97 20.37
CA GLN A 154 34.37 10.50 20.70
C GLN A 154 35.48 11.36 20.09
N GLU A 155 35.18 12.34 19.24
CA GLU A 155 36.16 13.36 18.84
C GLU A 155 36.44 14.27 20.06
N PRO A 156 37.64 14.22 20.65
CA PRO A 156 38.00 15.17 21.71
C PRO A 156 38.03 16.57 21.09
N ASN A 157 37.52 17.56 21.83
CA ASN A 157 37.67 18.99 21.49
C ASN A 157 39.17 19.29 21.28
N ALA A 158 39.61 19.29 20.03
CA ALA A 158 40.95 19.69 19.61
C ALA A 158 40.98 21.20 19.36
#